data_AF-A0A956YND8-F1
#
_entry.id   AF-A0A956YND8-F1
#
_cell.length_a   1.000
_cell.length_b   1.000
_cell.length_c   1.000
_cell.angle_alpha   90.00
_cell.angle_beta   90.00
_cell.angle_gamma   90.00
#
_symmetry.space_group_name_H-M   'P 1'
#
loop_
_entity.id
_entity.type
_entity.pdbx_description
1 polymer ?
#
loop_
_entity_poly.entity_id
_entity_poly.type
_entity_poly.pdbx_seq_one_letter_code
_entity_poly.pdbx_strand_id
1 'polypeptide(L)' 'PNYPTRLFGGSGELQANGGECWSGEGELICLYQSEQETLIVRGPELELILDVVAAIFPTQ' A
#
# COMPACT_ATOMS: atom_id res chain seq x y z
N PRO A 1 -10.68 11.58 3.97
CA PRO A 1 -11.20 10.21 3.75
C PRO A 1 -11.03 9.39 5.03
N ASN A 2 -12.13 8.91 5.63
CA ASN A 2 -12.05 7.95 6.74
C ASN A 2 -11.64 6.60 6.16
N TYR A 3 -10.39 6.20 6.36
CA TYR A 3 -9.95 4.85 6.02
C TYR A 3 -10.67 3.88 6.96
N PRO A 4 -11.42 2.90 6.43
CA PRO A 4 -12.12 1.96 7.29
C PRO A 4 -11.07 1.19 8.07
N THR A 5 -11.14 1.29 9.39
CA THR A 5 -10.42 0.45 10.36
C THR A 5 -10.58 -1.05 10.08
N ARG A 6 -11.54 -1.43 9.22
CA ARG A 6 -11.80 -2.78 8.72
C ARG A 6 -10.69 -3.35 7.82
N LEU A 7 -9.88 -2.53 7.14
CA LEU A 7 -8.74 -3.04 6.36
C LEU A 7 -7.63 -3.58 7.27
N PHE A 8 -7.48 -3.04 8.48
CA PHE A 8 -6.53 -3.51 9.50
C PHE A 8 -7.06 -4.67 10.35
N GLY A 9 -8.23 -5.23 10.01
CA GLY A 9 -8.81 -6.36 10.73
C GLY A 9 -8.15 -7.70 10.41
N GLY A 10 -7.34 -7.77 9.35
CA GLY A 10 -6.54 -8.92 8.95
C GLY A 10 -5.12 -8.50 8.57
N SER A 11 -4.17 -9.43 8.65
CA SER A 11 -2.80 -9.24 8.17
C SER A 11 -2.81 -9.04 6.66
N GLY A 12 -2.21 -7.95 6.17
CA GLY A 12 -2.02 -7.75 4.74
C GLY A 12 -0.86 -8.59 4.22
N GLU A 13 -0.69 -8.62 2.90
CA GLU A 13 0.43 -9.30 2.27
C GLU A 13 1.63 -8.35 2.17
N LEU A 14 2.75 -8.75 2.78
CA LEU A 14 4.00 -8.00 2.72
C LEU A 14 4.62 -8.11 1.33
N GLN A 15 4.88 -6.98 0.70
CA GLN A 15 5.48 -6.85 -0.61
C GLN A 15 7.00 -6.70 -0.52
N ALA A 16 7.69 -7.01 -1.62
CA ALA A 16 9.15 -6.95 -1.69
C ALA A 16 9.73 -5.54 -1.45
N ASN A 17 8.94 -4.49 -1.72
CA ASN A 17 9.30 -3.10 -1.47
C ASN A 17 8.95 -2.62 -0.03
N GLY A 18 8.54 -3.53 0.86
CA GLY A 18 8.25 -3.25 2.26
C GLY A 18 6.83 -2.73 2.54
N GLY A 19 5.98 -2.62 1.51
CA GLY A 19 4.58 -2.26 1.68
C GLY A 19 3.73 -3.44 2.16
N GLU A 20 2.74 -3.19 3.00
CA GLU A 20 1.72 -4.17 3.35
C GLU A 20 0.45 -3.88 2.56
N CYS A 21 -0.08 -4.85 1.82
CA CYS A 21 -1.19 -4.66 0.90
C CYS A 21 -2.42 -5.52 1.25
N TRP A 22 -3.61 -4.95 1.07
CA TRP A 22 -4.89 -5.63 1.24
C TRP A 22 -5.70 -5.55 -0.04
N SER A 23 -6.25 -6.68 -0.47
CA SER A 23 -7.23 -6.76 -1.55
C SER A 23 -8.65 -6.65 -1.00
N GLY A 24 -9.40 -5.66 -1.49
CA GLY A 24 -10.85 -5.49 -1.29
C GLY A 24 -11.63 -5.78 -2.58
N GLU A 25 -12.90 -5.39 -2.61
CA GLU A 25 -13.88 -5.59 -3.70
C GLU A 25 -13.45 -4.94 -5.05
N GLY A 26 -12.42 -5.48 -5.69
CA GLY A 26 -11.86 -4.98 -6.96
C GLY A 26 -10.78 -3.90 -6.80
N GLU A 27 -10.20 -3.77 -5.61
CA GLU A 27 -9.15 -2.78 -5.36
C GLU A 27 -8.10 -3.27 -4.38
N LEU A 28 -6.90 -2.69 -4.49
CA LEU A 28 -5.77 -2.91 -3.63
C LEU A 28 -5.45 -1.63 -2.87
N ILE A 29 -5.18 -1.77 -1.59
CA ILE A 29 -4.69 -0.69 -0.74
C ILE A 29 -3.38 -1.16 -0.14
N CYS A 30 -2.32 -0.40 -0.38
CA CYS A 30 -0.99 -0.68 0.15
C CYS A 30 -0.56 0.44 1.10
N LEU A 31 -0.03 0.04 2.24
CA LEU A 31 0.49 0.90 3.29
C LEU A 31 2.00 0.76 3.36
N TYR A 32 2.68 1.90 3.37
CA TYR A 32 4.11 2.00 3.57
C TYR A 32 4.33 2.87 4.80
N GLN A 33 4.92 2.31 5.85
CA GLN A 33 5.22 3.00 7.09
C GLN A 33 6.73 3.11 7.28
N SER A 34 7.19 4.34 7.54
CA SER A 34 8.50 4.62 8.10
C SER A 34 8.33 5.24 9.50
N GLU A 35 9.42 5.46 10.22
CA GLU A 35 9.36 6.09 11.56
C GLU A 35 8.77 7.52 11.53
N GLN A 36 8.80 8.19 10.38
CA GLN A 36 8.46 9.61 10.25
C GLN A 36 7.29 9.86 9.30
N GLU A 37 6.99 8.91 8.41
CA GLU A 37 6.03 9.10 7.33
C GLU A 37 5.17 7.85 7.12
N THR A 38 3.97 8.08 6.58
CA THR A 38 3.07 7.02 6.15
C THR A 38 2.54 7.35 4.78
N LEU A 39 2.78 6.47 3.81
CA LEU A 39 2.19 6.54 2.47
C LEU A 39 1.11 5.46 2.36
N ILE A 40 -0.08 5.88 1.91
CA ILE A 40 -1.17 4.98 1.56
C ILE A 40 -1.41 5.12 0.06
N VAL A 41 -1.32 4.01 -0.67
CA VAL A 41 -1.58 3.96 -2.11
C VAL A 41 -2.77 3.05 -2.36
N ARG A 42 -3.72 3.50 -3.18
CA ARG A 42 -4.90 2.73 -3.61
C ARG A 42 -4.89 2.61 -5.12
N GLY A 43 -5.11 1.42 -5.62
CA GLY A 43 -5.10 1.15 -7.05
C GLY A 43 -5.85 -0.13 -7.42
N PRO A 44 -6.13 -0.33 -8.72
CA PRO A 44 -6.83 -1.52 -9.20
C PRO A 44 -5.93 -2.76 -9.23
N GLU A 45 -4.62 -2.57 -9.38
CA GLU A 45 -3.65 -3.62 -9.66
C GLU A 45 -2.35 -3.36 -8.89
N LEU A 46 -1.70 -4.44 -8.42
CA LEU A 46 -0.50 -4.35 -7.60
C LEU A 46 0.66 -3.75 -8.38
N GLU A 47 0.88 -4.17 -9.62
CA GLU A 47 1.98 -3.70 -10.48
C GLU A 47 1.96 -2.16 -10.62
N LEU A 48 0.79 -1.59 -10.89
CA LEU A 48 0.62 -0.14 -10.98
C LEU A 48 0.90 0.57 -9.64
N ILE A 49 0.50 -0.03 -8.52
CA ILE A 49 0.81 0.52 -7.20
C ILE A 49 2.32 0.52 -6.94
N LEU A 50 3.00 -0.58 -7.29
CA LEU A 50 4.45 -0.69 -7.13
C LEU A 50 5.19 0.35 -7.98
N ASP A 51 4.75 0.58 -9.22
CA ASP A 51 5.31 1.62 -10.10
C ASP A 51 5.15 3.03 -9.52
N VAL A 52 3.96 3.35 -8.99
CA VAL A 52 3.71 4.65 -8.34
C VAL A 52 4.62 4.84 -7.12
N VAL A 53 4.80 3.79 -6.31
CA VAL A 53 5.66 3.85 -5.13
C VAL A 53 7.12 4.03 -5.52
N ALA A 54 7.59 3.31 -6.54
CA ALA A 54 8.95 3.46 -7.06
C ALA A 54 9.20 4.87 -7.63
N ALA A 55 8.18 5.51 -8.22
CA ALA A 55 8.28 6.89 -8.70
C ALA A 55 8.33 7.93 -7.57
N ILE A 56 7.67 7.67 -6.43
CA ILE A 56 7.68 8.55 -5.25
C ILE A 56 8.98 8.39 -4.46
N PHE A 57 9.46 7.15 -4.31
CA PHE A 57 10.68 6.80 -3.60
C PHE A 57 11.70 6.16 -4.55
N PRO A 58 12.31 6.94 -5.47
CA PRO A 58 13.33 6.40 -6.35
C PRO A 58 14.52 5.91 -5.51
N THR A 59 14.80 4.61 -5.58
CA THR A 59 16.04 4.05 -5.03
C THR A 59 17.21 4.62 -5.82
N GLN A 60 18.12 5.32 -5.13
CA GLN A 60 19.40 5.77 -5.72
C GLN A 60 20.29 4.59 -6.10
#